data_AF-A0A1G5FZ52-F1
#
_entry.id   AF-A0A1G5FZ52-F1
#
_cell.length_a   1.000
_cell.length_b   1.000
_cell.length_c   1.000
_cell.angle_alpha   90.00
_cell.angle_beta   90.00
_cell.angle_gamma   90.00
#
_symmetry.space_group_name_H-M   'P 1'
#
loop_
_entity.id
_entity.type
_entity.pdbx_description
1 polymer ?
#
loop_
_entity_poly.entity_id
_entity_poly.type
_entity_poly.pdbx_seq_one_letter_code
_entity_poly.pdbx_strand_id
1 'polypeptide(L)'
;MKPERISEYMRKEQEYQALLDEELKEYLKETKMTPKERKALREWVTTGHSVHENNAIAVCEGGYPIDFLDIYREEEELRQATKDMSPEDARKYMMDYYGYSEEPRDHEPEPMDDIDFSKLKGKDLDFIFGN
;
A
#
# COMPACT_ATOMS: atom_id res chain seq x y z
N MET A 1 16.72 -13.72 23.39
CA MET A 1 16.59 -12.24 23.54
C MET A 1 16.48 -11.91 25.03
N LYS A 2 17.08 -10.82 25.53
CA LYS A 2 17.02 -10.45 26.96
C LYS A 2 15.60 -9.93 27.32
N PRO A 3 15.06 -10.23 28.52
CA PRO A 3 13.69 -9.84 28.93
C PRO A 3 13.45 -8.33 28.91
N GLU A 4 14.47 -7.54 29.26
CA GLU A 4 14.48 -6.08 29.18
C GLU A 4 14.08 -5.56 27.79
N ARG A 5 14.57 -6.20 26.72
CA ARG A 5 14.26 -5.78 25.35
C ARG A 5 12.80 -6.05 24.99
N ILE A 6 12.24 -7.18 25.45
CA ILE A 6 10.83 -7.52 25.22
C ILE A 6 9.92 -6.47 25.87
N SER A 7 10.24 -6.07 27.11
CA SER A 7 9.51 -5.01 27.82
C SER A 7 9.55 -3.67 27.08
N GLU A 8 10.71 -3.29 26.54
CA GLU A 8 10.86 -2.05 25.77
C GLU A 8 10.07 -2.06 24.46
N TYR A 9 10.09 -3.18 23.71
CA TYR A 9 9.31 -3.32 22.47
C TYR A 9 7.80 -3.20 22.73
N MET A 10 7.29 -3.91 23.74
CA MET A 10 5.87 -3.83 24.09
C MET A 10 5.43 -2.41 24.48
N ARG A 11 6.29 -1.67 25.19
CA ARG A 11 6.03 -0.27 25.53
C ARG A 11 5.96 0.61 24.28
N LYS A 12 6.87 0.43 23.32
CA LYS A 12 6.86 1.18 22.05
C LYS A 12 5.63 0.88 21.21
N GLU A 13 5.18 -0.37 21.16
CA GLU A 13 3.95 -0.75 20.45
C GLU A 13 2.72 -0.09 21.07
N GLN A 14 2.63 -0.02 22.40
CA GLN A 14 1.55 0.67 23.11
C GLN A 14 1.56 2.19 22.86
N GLU A 15 2.74 2.81 22.93
CA GLU A 15 2.93 4.24 22.63
C GLU A 15 2.53 4.54 21.17
N TYR A 16 2.91 3.68 20.23
CA TYR A 16 2.55 3.81 18.82
C TYR A 16 1.04 3.64 18.60
N GLN A 17 0.41 2.62 19.19
CA GLN A 17 -1.03 2.43 19.10
C GLN A 17 -1.81 3.63 19.65
N ALA A 18 -1.34 4.25 20.73
CA ALA A 18 -1.98 5.44 21.28
C ALA A 18 -1.95 6.64 20.30
N LEU A 19 -0.88 6.78 19.51
CA LEU A 19 -0.79 7.79 18.45
C LEU A 19 -1.81 7.51 17.33
N LEU A 20 -1.93 6.25 16.91
CA LEU A 20 -2.90 5.85 15.89
C LEU A 20 -4.34 6.06 16.36
N ASP A 21 -4.64 5.80 17.63
CA ASP A 21 -5.96 6.03 18.20
C ASP A 21 -6.33 7.52 18.27
N GLU A 22 -5.33 8.39 18.53
CA GLU A 22 -5.50 9.84 18.49
C GLU A 22 -5.75 10.34 17.06
N GLU A 23 -4.95 9.89 16.10
CA GLU A 23 -5.13 10.18 14.68
C GLU A 23 -6.52 9.76 14.19
N LEU A 24 -6.94 8.53 14.50
CA LEU A 24 -8.30 8.04 14.20
C LEU A 24 -9.37 8.95 14.80
N LYS A 25 -9.20 9.40 16.05
CA LYS A 25 -10.18 10.28 16.71
C LYS A 25 -10.30 11.62 15.99
N GLU A 26 -9.22 12.18 15.47
CA GLU A 26 -9.23 13.43 14.70
C GLU A 26 -9.88 13.21 13.34
N TYR A 27 -9.45 12.18 12.62
CA TYR A 27 -9.99 11.80 11.32
C TYR A 27 -11.51 11.58 11.35
N LEU A 28 -12.02 10.91 12.39
CA LEU A 28 -13.45 10.66 12.58
C LEU A 28 -14.30 11.93 12.78
N LYS A 29 -13.71 13.05 13.21
CA LYS A 29 -14.44 14.32 13.40
C LYS A 29 -14.61 15.07 12.09
N GLU A 30 -13.59 15.03 11.25
CA GLU A 30 -13.51 15.83 10.03
C GLU A 30 -14.13 15.12 8.84
N THR A 31 -13.98 13.79 8.80
CA THR A 31 -14.36 12.99 7.64
C THR A 31 -15.78 12.45 7.75
N LYS A 32 -16.60 12.76 6.74
CA LYS A 32 -17.94 12.17 6.59
C LYS A 32 -17.79 10.71 6.18
N MET A 33 -18.50 9.83 6.90
CA MET A 33 -18.44 8.39 6.66
C MET A 33 -19.71 7.66 7.07
N THR A 34 -19.96 6.53 6.42
CA THR A 34 -21.03 5.59 6.77
C THR A 34 -20.66 4.75 7.99
N PRO A 35 -21.64 4.08 8.65
CA PRO A 35 -21.33 3.16 9.76
C PRO A 35 -20.42 1.99 9.34
N LYS A 36 -20.52 1.53 8.09
CA LYS A 36 -19.70 0.44 7.53
C LYS A 36 -18.25 0.89 7.37
N GLU A 37 -18.03 2.05 6.74
CA GLU A 37 -16.72 2.68 6.60
C GLU A 37 -16.05 2.92 7.95
N ARG A 38 -16.80 3.49 8.90
CA ARG A 38 -16.31 3.73 10.26
C ARG A 38 -15.86 2.46 10.96
N LYS A 39 -16.57 1.35 10.75
CA LYS A 39 -16.20 0.05 11.33
C LYS A 39 -14.91 -0.46 10.71
N ALA A 40 -14.80 -0.45 9.38
CA ALA A 40 -13.60 -0.89 8.67
C ALA A 40 -12.35 -0.07 9.07
N LEU A 41 -12.48 1.26 9.16
CA LEU A 41 -11.38 2.13 9.57
C LEU A 41 -10.92 1.85 11.02
N ARG A 42 -11.85 1.54 11.93
CA ARG A 42 -11.50 1.16 13.31
C ARG A 42 -10.75 -0.17 13.36
N GLU A 43 -11.18 -1.15 12.58
CA GLU A 43 -10.51 -2.46 12.49
C GLU A 43 -9.09 -2.30 11.93
N TRP A 44 -8.92 -1.50 10.88
CA TRP A 44 -7.62 -1.13 10.29
C TRP A 44 -6.66 -0.51 11.31
N VAL A 45 -7.12 0.50 12.05
CA VAL A 45 -6.31 1.16 13.08
C VAL A 45 -5.97 0.23 14.25
N THR A 46 -6.90 -0.64 14.64
CA THR A 46 -6.66 -1.64 15.70
C THR A 46 -5.61 -2.67 15.30
N THR A 47 -5.41 -2.89 14.00
CA THR A 47 -4.33 -3.74 13.48
C THR A 47 -2.98 -3.04 13.39
N GLY A 48 -2.88 -1.77 13.81
CA GLY A 48 -1.63 -1.03 13.91
C GLY A 48 -1.27 -0.21 12.68
N HIS A 49 -2.27 0.22 11.91
CA HIS A 49 -2.08 1.03 10.70
C HIS A 49 -2.61 2.46 10.85
N SER A 50 -1.98 3.42 10.19
CA SER A 50 -2.44 4.81 10.14
C SER A 50 -3.66 4.97 9.22
N VAL A 51 -4.53 5.93 9.52
CA VAL A 51 -5.66 6.28 8.63
C VAL A 51 -5.19 6.85 7.29
N HIS A 52 -3.95 7.36 7.24
CA HIS A 52 -3.28 7.93 6.07
C HIS A 52 -2.43 6.91 5.31
N GLU A 53 -2.52 5.62 5.67
CA GLU A 53 -1.86 4.52 4.97
C GLU A 53 -2.89 3.68 4.20
N ASN A 54 -2.41 2.80 3.31
CA ASN A 54 -3.25 1.84 2.60
C ASN A 54 -2.50 0.51 2.35
N ASN A 55 -3.27 -0.51 1.98
CA ASN A 55 -2.80 -1.86 1.64
C ASN A 55 -2.40 -2.03 0.16
N ALA A 56 -2.57 -0.99 -0.68
CA ALA A 56 -2.44 -1.06 -2.13
C ALA A 56 -1.15 -0.41 -2.67
N ILE A 57 -0.29 0.12 -1.78
CA ILE A 57 0.88 0.95 -2.16
C ILE A 57 0.44 2.14 -3.05
N ALA A 58 -0.83 2.53 -2.93
CA ALA A 58 -1.41 3.59 -3.74
C ALA A 58 -0.93 4.94 -3.21
N VAL A 59 -0.44 5.79 -4.11
CA VAL A 59 0.04 7.13 -3.79
C VAL A 59 -0.66 8.15 -4.69
N CYS A 60 -0.88 9.35 -4.16
CA CYS A 60 -1.32 10.48 -4.98
C CYS A 60 -0.16 10.98 -5.88
N GLU A 61 -0.45 11.91 -6.78
CA GLU A 61 0.55 12.48 -7.70
C GLU A 61 1.76 13.11 -6.98
N GLY A 62 1.59 13.53 -5.71
CA GLY A 62 2.67 14.06 -4.87
C GLY A 62 3.56 13.00 -4.20
N GLY A 63 3.29 11.71 -4.40
CA GLY A 63 4.02 10.61 -3.78
C GLY A 63 3.64 10.32 -2.32
N TYR A 64 2.57 10.95 -1.81
CA TYR A 64 2.02 10.63 -0.50
C TYR A 64 1.03 9.46 -0.61
N PRO A 65 1.00 8.52 0.34
CA PRO A 65 0.01 7.47 0.35
C PRO A 65 -1.41 8.05 0.31
N ILE A 66 -2.29 7.37 -0.42
CA ILE A 66 -3.73 7.64 -0.37
C ILE A 66 -4.27 7.10 0.96
N ASP A 67 -5.21 7.82 1.58
CA ASP A 67 -5.87 7.40 2.81
C ASP A 67 -6.58 6.05 2.63
N PHE A 68 -6.60 5.26 3.70
CA PHE A 68 -7.30 3.96 3.73
C PHE A 68 -8.75 4.08 3.26
N LEU A 69 -9.44 5.15 3.68
CA LEU A 69 -10.87 5.31 3.43
C LEU A 69 -11.18 5.48 1.94
N ASP A 70 -10.30 6.13 1.18
CA ASP A 70 -10.50 6.34 -0.26
C ASP A 70 -10.29 5.04 -1.03
N ILE A 71 -9.26 4.27 -0.67
CA ILE A 71 -9.05 2.91 -1.21
C ILE A 71 -10.22 2.00 -0.86
N TYR A 72 -10.70 2.04 0.39
CA TYR A 72 -11.85 1.24 0.81
C TYR A 72 -13.12 1.53 0.00
N ARG A 73 -13.35 2.81 -0.31
CA ARG A 73 -14.50 3.24 -1.13
C ARG A 73 -14.39 2.75 -2.56
N GLU A 74 -13.23 2.93 -3.18
CA GLU A 74 -12.96 2.40 -4.52
C GLU A 74 -13.18 0.87 -4.56
N GLU A 75 -12.60 0.13 -3.62
CA GLU A 75 -12.74 -1.33 -3.57
C GLU A 75 -14.21 -1.77 -3.39
N GLU A 76 -15.00 -1.04 -2.59
CA GLU A 76 -16.42 -1.33 -2.45
C GLU A 76 -17.20 -1.00 -3.73
N GLU A 77 -16.89 0.09 -4.42
CA GLU A 77 -17.49 0.43 -5.71
C GLU A 77 -17.19 -0.65 -6.75
N LEU A 78 -15.94 -1.11 -6.84
CA LEU A 78 -15.53 -2.21 -7.70
C LEU A 78 -16.23 -3.52 -7.34
N ARG A 79 -16.36 -3.82 -6.03
CA ARG A 79 -17.06 -5.00 -5.53
C ARG A 79 -18.55 -4.98 -5.88
N GLN A 80 -19.19 -3.82 -5.85
CA GLN A 80 -20.59 -3.68 -6.27
C GLN A 80 -20.72 -3.76 -7.79
N ALA A 81 -19.82 -3.13 -8.56
CA ALA A 81 -19.84 -3.17 -10.01
C ALA A 81 -19.65 -4.59 -10.57
N THR A 82 -18.82 -5.40 -9.92
CA THR A 82 -18.47 -6.77 -10.36
C THR A 82 -19.31 -7.87 -9.71
N LYS A 83 -20.28 -7.53 -8.85
CA LYS A 83 -21.01 -8.49 -8.00
C LYS A 83 -21.71 -9.62 -8.76
N ASP A 84 -22.29 -9.31 -9.92
CA ASP A 84 -23.07 -10.26 -10.73
C ASP A 84 -22.31 -10.73 -11.99
N MET A 85 -21.01 -10.40 -12.08
CA MET A 85 -20.14 -10.79 -13.19
C MET A 85 -19.55 -12.18 -12.97
N SER A 86 -19.18 -12.85 -14.06
CA SER A 86 -18.31 -14.02 -13.96
C SER A 86 -16.90 -13.60 -13.47
N PRO A 87 -16.10 -14.52 -12.90
CA PRO A 87 -14.73 -14.19 -12.49
C PRO A 87 -13.86 -13.64 -13.63
N GLU A 88 -14.08 -14.12 -14.86
CA GLU A 88 -13.37 -13.66 -16.06
C GLU A 88 -13.79 -12.24 -16.44
N ASP A 89 -15.09 -11.96 -16.44
CA ASP A 89 -15.62 -10.62 -16.72
C ASP A 89 -15.24 -9.61 -15.64
N ALA A 90 -15.26 -10.01 -14.36
CA ALA A 90 -14.83 -9.18 -13.24
C ALA A 90 -13.34 -8.84 -13.33
N ARG A 91 -12.49 -9.82 -13.68
CA ARG A 91 -11.06 -9.58 -13.94
C ARG A 91 -10.88 -8.59 -15.08
N LYS A 92 -11.57 -8.79 -16.20
CA LYS A 92 -11.50 -7.88 -17.35
C LYS A 92 -11.93 -6.47 -16.98
N TYR A 93 -13.04 -6.34 -16.23
CA TYR A 93 -13.52 -5.06 -15.72
C TYR A 93 -12.47 -4.35 -14.86
N MET A 94 -11.81 -5.06 -13.94
CA MET A 94 -10.76 -4.48 -13.10
C MET A 94 -9.54 -4.05 -13.93
N MET A 95 -9.14 -4.84 -14.92
CA MET A 95 -8.04 -4.48 -15.83
C MET A 95 -8.36 -3.20 -16.60
N ASP A 96 -9.54 -3.14 -17.21
CA ASP A 96 -10.02 -1.96 -17.95
C ASP A 96 -10.12 -0.73 -17.03
N TYR A 97 -10.63 -0.90 -15.79
CA TYR A 97 -10.74 0.17 -14.78
C TYR A 97 -9.38 0.80 -14.44
N TYR A 98 -8.36 -0.02 -14.25
CA TYR A 98 -6.99 0.45 -13.96
C TYR A 98 -6.18 0.79 -15.21
N GLY A 99 -6.77 0.70 -16.41
CA GLY A 99 -6.09 0.99 -17.68
C GLY A 99 -5.07 -0.04 -18.12
N TYR A 100 -5.14 -1.27 -17.60
CA TYR A 100 -4.36 -2.40 -18.08
C TYR A 100 -5.04 -3.03 -19.29
N SER A 101 -4.38 -2.98 -20.46
CA SER A 101 -4.81 -3.75 -21.63
C SER A 101 -4.19 -5.15 -21.62
N GLU A 102 -4.96 -6.17 -22.02
CA GLU A 102 -4.43 -7.50 -22.35
C GLU A 102 -3.66 -7.53 -23.69
N GLU A 103 -3.46 -6.38 -24.34
CA GLU A 103 -2.64 -6.31 -25.55
C GLU A 103 -1.26 -6.93 -25.27
N PRO A 104 -0.78 -7.82 -26.16
CA PRO A 104 0.58 -8.31 -26.05
C PRO A 104 1.48 -7.08 -25.97
N ARG A 105 2.40 -7.06 -24.99
CA ARG A 105 3.47 -6.08 -25.01
C ARG A 105 4.22 -6.31 -26.32
N ASP A 106 3.92 -5.49 -27.34
CA ASP A 106 4.66 -5.45 -28.60
C ASP A 106 6.12 -5.04 -28.35
N HIS A 107 6.41 -4.55 -27.14
CA HIS A 107 7.75 -4.48 -26.60
C HIS A 107 8.17 -5.87 -26.11
N GLU A 108 9.00 -6.55 -26.91
CA GLU A 108 9.99 -7.45 -26.32
C GLU A 108 10.63 -6.69 -25.15
N PRO A 109 10.79 -7.30 -23.96
CA PRO A 109 11.54 -6.64 -22.90
C PRO A 109 12.86 -6.22 -23.54
N GLU A 110 13.17 -4.92 -23.52
CA GLU A 110 14.46 -4.48 -24.06
C GLU A 110 15.50 -5.38 -23.43
N PRO A 111 16.42 -5.97 -24.23
CA PRO A 111 17.50 -6.72 -23.64
C PRO A 111 18.07 -5.80 -22.57
N MET A 112 17.97 -6.21 -21.30
CA MET A 112 18.62 -5.46 -20.24
C MET A 112 20.05 -5.37 -20.73
N ASP A 113 20.54 -4.16 -21.04
CA ASP A 113 21.92 -4.00 -21.48
C ASP A 113 22.74 -4.77 -20.45
N ASP A 114 23.33 -5.90 -20.87
CA ASP A 114 24.08 -6.75 -19.96
C ASP A 114 25.05 -5.80 -19.28
N ILE A 115 24.88 -5.59 -17.97
CA ILE A 115 25.77 -4.71 -17.23
C ILE A 115 27.14 -5.32 -17.42
N ASP A 116 27.94 -4.69 -18.26
CA ASP A 116 29.25 -5.19 -18.61
C ASP A 116 30.15 -4.92 -17.41
N PHE A 117 30.15 -5.85 -16.47
CA PHE A 117 30.93 -5.76 -15.23
C PHE A 117 32.44 -5.66 -15.51
N SER A 118 32.89 -5.94 -16.73
CA SER A 118 34.27 -5.70 -17.15
C SER A 118 34.59 -4.21 -17.41
N LYS A 119 33.56 -3.38 -17.62
CA LYS A 119 33.66 -1.92 -17.78
C LYS A 119 33.53 -1.16 -16.46
N LEU A 120 32.99 -1.79 -15.40
CA LEU A 120 32.99 -1.24 -14.05
C LEU A 120 34.42 -1.23 -13.50
N LYS A 121 34.93 -0.05 -13.11
CA LYS A 121 36.28 0.10 -12.55
C LYS A 121 36.26 0.90 -11.26
N GLY A 122 37.06 0.45 -10.28
CA GLY A 122 37.36 1.22 -9.07
C GLY A 122 36.12 1.56 -8.25
N LYS A 123 35.92 2.86 -7.97
CA LYS A 123 34.91 3.39 -7.03
C LYS A 123 33.46 2.94 -7.32
N ASP A 124 33.16 2.58 -8.56
CA ASP A 124 31.83 2.08 -8.95
C ASP A 124 31.56 0.68 -8.39
N LEU A 125 32.59 -0.15 -8.22
CA LEU A 125 32.47 -1.46 -7.55
C LEU A 125 32.39 -1.30 -6.03
N ASP A 126 33.12 -0.35 -5.45
CA ASP A 126 33.11 -0.09 -4.01
C ASP A 126 31.71 0.40 -3.55
N PHE A 127 31.03 1.23 -4.37
CA PHE A 127 29.66 1.67 -4.12
C PHE A 127 28.63 0.53 -4.15
N ILE A 128 28.82 -0.46 -5.03
CA ILE A 128 27.89 -1.60 -5.19
C ILE A 128 28.14 -2.68 -4.13
N PHE A 129 29.41 -2.97 -3.81
CA PHE A 129 29.79 -4.06 -2.89
C PHE A 129 30.12 -3.59 -1.47
N GLY A 130 30.08 -2.28 -1.21
CA GLY A 130 30.16 -1.71 0.14
C GLY A 130 31.49 -1.96 0.86
N ASN A 131 32.61 -1.92 0.14
CA ASN A 131 33.96 -1.98 0.71
C ASN A 131 34.57 -0.59 0.92
#